data_AF-I9B3W9-F1
#
_entry.id   AF-I9B3W9-F1
#
_cell.length_a   1.000
_cell.length_b   1.000
_cell.length_c   1.000
_cell.angle_alpha   90.00
_cell.angle_beta   90.00
_cell.angle_gamma   90.00
#
_symmetry.space_group_name_H-M   'P 1'
#
loop_
_entity.id
_entity.type
_entity.pdbx_description
1 polymer ?
#
loop_
_entity_poly.entity_id
_entity_poly.type
_entity_poly.pdbx_seq_one_letter_code
_entity_poly.pdbx_strand_id
1 'polypeptide(L)'
;MDRRNFLRTASSFALLAAGATTGVSRVFTESPISSLSGNLSDKNTPNADDRMEYRKLGELDVSAIGLGCLPMVGYYGGKYDKKDMIALIRRAYDKGVTFFDMAEVYGPYTSEEWVGEALVPFRDKVKIGTKFGFGVEEKQPTAINSRPDHIRRAVEGSLKRLRTDHIDLLYQHRVDPRVPMEEVAGTVKDLMQEGKVLHWGLSEASASSIRRAHAVCPLSAVQSEYAIWWREPETKIFPTLEKLGIGFVPYCPLGRAFLTGIINENSRFYEGDRRWNLPQFTPEALKHNMPLIALVRK
;
A
#
# COMPACT_ATOMS: atom_id res chain seq x y z
N MET A 1 17.84 -9.79 10.30
CA MET A 1 16.37 -9.99 10.18
C MET A 1 16.11 -11.07 9.16
N ASP A 2 15.57 -12.20 9.59
CA ASP A 2 15.20 -13.30 8.71
C ASP A 2 13.99 -12.85 7.85
N ARG A 3 14.18 -12.81 6.51
CA ARG A 3 13.15 -12.40 5.53
C ARG A 3 11.84 -13.20 5.69
N ARG A 4 11.90 -14.34 6.38
CA ARG A 4 10.78 -15.25 6.67
C ARG A 4 9.76 -14.71 7.66
N ASN A 5 10.15 -13.91 8.65
CA ASN A 5 9.21 -13.44 9.68
C ASN A 5 8.28 -12.31 9.15
N PHE A 6 8.74 -11.50 8.21
CA PHE A 6 7.96 -10.40 7.63
C PHE A 6 6.70 -10.87 6.90
N LEU A 7 6.78 -11.98 6.15
CA LEU A 7 5.63 -12.51 5.41
C LEU A 7 4.56 -13.13 6.33
N ARG A 8 4.96 -13.75 7.44
CA ARG A 8 4.05 -14.39 8.40
C ARG A 8 3.20 -13.38 9.17
N THR A 9 3.77 -12.25 9.56
CA THR A 9 3.02 -11.18 10.24
C THR A 9 1.97 -10.58 9.32
N ALA A 10 2.29 -10.36 8.04
CA ALA A 10 1.35 -9.81 7.06
C ALA A 10 0.15 -10.73 6.75
N SER A 11 0.33 -12.06 6.80
CA SER A 11 -0.77 -13.01 6.54
C SER A 11 -1.70 -13.19 7.74
N SER A 12 -1.18 -13.05 8.97
CA SER A 12 -1.95 -13.21 10.20
C SER A 12 -2.98 -12.08 10.41
N PHE A 13 -2.69 -10.87 9.93
CA PHE A 13 -3.64 -9.74 9.96
C PHE A 13 -4.80 -9.90 8.98
N ALA A 14 -4.66 -10.70 7.91
CA ALA A 14 -5.72 -10.91 6.93
C ALA A 14 -6.82 -11.89 7.43
N LEU A 15 -6.50 -12.75 8.41
CA LEU A 15 -7.42 -13.81 8.86
C LEU A 15 -8.40 -13.41 9.97
N LEU A 16 -8.19 -12.26 10.65
CA LEU A 16 -9.02 -11.84 11.79
C LEU A 16 -10.24 -10.96 11.42
N ALA A 17 -10.54 -10.78 10.13
CA ALA A 17 -11.67 -9.98 9.67
C ALA A 17 -12.84 -10.80 9.07
N ALA A 18 -12.76 -12.14 9.06
CA ALA A 18 -13.83 -13.00 8.56
C ALA A 18 -14.28 -13.98 9.66
N GLY A 19 -15.26 -13.58 10.46
CA GLY A 19 -15.79 -14.45 11.51
C GLY A 19 -16.95 -13.88 12.28
N ALA A 20 -18.12 -13.78 11.63
CA ALA A 20 -19.43 -13.99 12.27
C ALA A 20 -20.54 -13.86 11.22
N THR A 21 -21.06 -14.99 10.75
CA THR A 21 -22.49 -15.24 10.51
C THR A 21 -22.64 -16.53 9.70
N THR A 22 -23.07 -17.59 10.37
CA THR A 22 -24.12 -18.53 9.92
C THR A 22 -24.11 -19.70 10.90
N GLY A 23 -25.18 -19.81 11.68
CA GLY A 23 -25.43 -20.95 12.54
C GLY A 23 -26.13 -22.07 11.76
N VAL A 24 -25.68 -23.30 11.95
CA VAL A 24 -26.48 -24.52 11.81
C VAL A 24 -26.04 -25.50 12.91
N SER A 25 -27.01 -26.10 13.58
CA SER A 25 -26.92 -26.86 14.82
C SER A 25 -26.37 -28.30 14.72
N ARG A 26 -25.70 -28.71 15.81
CA ARG A 26 -25.61 -30.01 16.52
C ARG A 26 -25.53 -31.33 15.70
N VAL A 27 -24.57 -32.19 16.07
CA VAL A 27 -24.78 -33.44 16.85
C VAL A 27 -23.43 -34.17 17.12
N PHE A 28 -23.20 -34.45 18.41
CA PHE A 28 -22.40 -35.48 19.11
C PHE A 28 -21.19 -36.20 18.46
N THR A 29 -20.06 -36.22 19.20
CA THR A 29 -19.52 -37.43 19.88
C THR A 29 -18.46 -37.06 20.91
N GLU A 30 -18.60 -37.62 22.12
CA GLU A 30 -17.72 -37.52 23.29
C GLU A 30 -16.46 -38.38 23.18
N SER A 31 -15.36 -37.94 23.81
CA SER A 31 -14.42 -38.71 24.68
C SER A 31 -13.07 -37.97 24.85
N PRO A 32 -12.26 -38.25 25.88
CA PRO A 32 -12.40 -37.75 27.24
C PRO A 32 -11.27 -36.77 27.64
N ILE A 33 -11.55 -36.04 28.71
CA ILE A 33 -10.64 -35.11 29.40
C ILE A 33 -9.46 -35.88 30.01
N SER A 34 -8.25 -35.55 29.57
CA SER A 34 -7.01 -35.84 30.30
C SER A 34 -6.55 -34.54 30.96
N SER A 35 -6.66 -34.52 32.28
CA SER A 35 -6.19 -33.49 33.19
C SER A 35 -4.67 -33.28 33.09
N LEU A 36 -4.26 -32.07 32.70
CA LEU A 36 -2.98 -31.52 33.10
C LEU A 36 -3.22 -30.12 33.67
N SER A 37 -3.28 -30.09 35.00
CA SER A 37 -3.11 -28.91 35.82
C SER A 37 -1.76 -28.26 35.47
N GLY A 38 -1.81 -27.13 34.78
CA GLY A 38 -0.66 -26.29 34.49
C GLY A 38 -1.09 -24.83 34.52
N ASN A 39 -0.67 -24.14 35.58
CA ASN A 39 -0.73 -22.70 35.85
C ASN A 39 -1.42 -21.81 34.82
N LEU A 40 -2.50 -21.16 35.27
CA LEU A 40 -3.03 -19.92 34.71
C LEU A 40 -1.95 -18.83 34.79
N SER A 41 -1.09 -18.73 33.78
CA SER A 41 -0.29 -17.54 33.53
C SER A 41 -1.18 -16.52 32.81
N ASP A 42 -1.29 -15.34 33.40
CA ASP A 42 -1.93 -14.15 32.85
C ASP A 42 -1.71 -13.99 31.34
N LYS A 43 -2.80 -14.08 30.56
CA LYS A 43 -2.81 -13.81 29.11
C LYS A 43 -2.89 -12.32 28.77
N ASN A 44 -2.38 -11.44 29.64
CA ASN A 44 -2.41 -9.99 29.44
C ASN A 44 -1.03 -9.33 29.59
N THR A 45 0.04 -10.06 29.31
CA THR A 45 1.34 -9.46 29.01
C THR A 45 1.48 -9.35 27.50
N PRO A 46 1.52 -8.15 26.90
CA PRO A 46 1.92 -8.00 25.51
C PRO A 46 3.30 -8.64 25.39
N ASN A 47 3.48 -9.55 24.42
CA ASN A 47 4.79 -10.06 24.08
C ASN A 47 5.72 -8.85 23.88
N ALA A 48 6.90 -8.86 24.48
CA ALA A 48 7.90 -7.79 24.32
C ALA A 48 8.36 -7.59 22.84
N ASP A 49 7.87 -8.45 21.94
CA ASP A 49 8.10 -8.53 20.50
C ASP A 49 6.97 -7.88 19.65
N ASP A 50 5.94 -7.29 20.25
CA ASP A 50 4.80 -6.67 19.52
C ASP A 50 5.01 -5.18 19.18
N ARG A 51 6.26 -4.72 19.06
CA ARG A 51 6.57 -3.34 18.66
C ARG A 51 6.69 -3.24 17.15
N MET A 52 5.89 -2.36 16.53
CA MET A 52 6.00 -2.03 15.11
C MET A 52 7.44 -1.65 14.77
N GLU A 53 8.01 -2.32 13.78
CA GLU A 53 9.31 -1.97 13.24
C GLU A 53 9.22 -0.74 12.34
N TYR A 54 10.31 0.02 12.26
CA TYR A 54 10.43 1.18 11.36
C TYR A 54 11.46 0.92 10.27
N ARG A 55 11.30 1.61 9.14
CA ARG A 55 12.16 1.56 7.95
C ARG A 55 12.35 2.97 7.40
N LYS A 56 13.46 3.15 6.69
CA LYS A 56 13.80 4.39 6.01
C LYS A 56 13.47 4.33 4.52
N LEU A 57 12.78 5.35 4.04
CA LEU A 57 12.59 5.66 2.63
C LEU A 57 13.43 6.89 2.30
N GLY A 58 14.71 6.68 1.95
CA GLY A 58 15.70 7.75 2.01
C GLY A 58 15.82 8.24 3.45
N GLU A 59 15.56 9.53 3.68
CA GLU A 59 15.58 10.11 5.03
C GLU A 59 14.24 10.01 5.79
N LEU A 60 13.16 9.56 5.13
CA LEU A 60 11.84 9.46 5.74
C LEU A 60 11.69 8.16 6.54
N ASP A 61 11.46 8.27 7.85
CA ASP A 61 11.13 7.13 8.71
C ASP A 61 9.62 6.78 8.64
N VAL A 62 9.32 5.52 8.36
CA VAL A 62 7.96 4.96 8.25
C VAL A 62 7.83 3.64 9.00
N SER A 63 6.62 3.27 9.39
CA SER A 63 6.34 1.91 9.86
C SER A 63 6.62 0.89 8.75
N ALA A 64 7.18 -0.27 9.10
CA ALA A 64 7.55 -1.33 8.15
C ALA A 64 6.33 -1.90 7.40
N ILE A 65 5.14 -1.76 8.00
CA ILE A 65 3.85 -1.99 7.36
C ILE A 65 3.12 -0.66 7.25
N GLY A 66 2.68 -0.32 6.04
CA GLY A 66 1.80 0.82 5.77
C GLY A 66 0.37 0.36 5.44
N LEU A 67 -0.58 1.30 5.46
CA LEU A 67 -1.94 1.07 5.00
C LEU A 67 -2.17 1.73 3.63
N GLY A 68 -2.41 0.91 2.61
CA GLY A 68 -2.88 1.39 1.31
C GLY A 68 -4.38 1.64 1.32
N CYS A 69 -4.81 2.84 0.97
CA CYS A 69 -6.20 3.29 1.10
C CYS A 69 -7.03 3.14 -0.20
N LEU A 70 -6.43 2.66 -1.29
CA LEU A 70 -7.14 2.37 -2.55
C LEU A 70 -8.37 1.44 -2.39
N PRO A 71 -8.31 0.33 -1.63
CA PRO A 71 -9.47 -0.57 -1.55
C PRO A 71 -10.70 0.07 -0.91
N MET A 72 -10.51 1.09 -0.07
CA MET A 72 -11.58 1.76 0.69
C MET A 72 -12.61 2.41 -0.23
N VAL A 73 -12.20 2.84 -1.43
CA VAL A 73 -13.08 3.45 -2.43
C VAL A 73 -13.74 2.43 -3.37
N GLY A 74 -13.75 1.15 -3.01
CA GLY A 74 -14.40 0.10 -3.79
C GLY A 74 -13.67 -0.27 -5.08
N TYR A 75 -12.37 0.06 -5.20
CA TYR A 75 -11.60 -0.16 -6.43
C TYR A 75 -11.55 -1.63 -6.90
N TYR A 76 -11.58 -2.57 -5.96
CA TYR A 76 -11.61 -4.01 -6.21
C TYR A 76 -13.01 -4.62 -6.03
N GLY A 77 -14.05 -3.79 -6.00
CA GLY A 77 -15.42 -4.18 -5.71
C GLY A 77 -15.85 -3.86 -4.27
N GLY A 78 -17.16 -3.92 -4.05
CA GLY A 78 -17.80 -3.55 -2.78
C GLY A 78 -18.20 -2.07 -2.72
N LYS A 79 -19.07 -1.76 -1.74
CA LYS A 79 -19.39 -0.40 -1.32
C LYS A 79 -19.13 -0.34 0.17
N TYR A 80 -18.33 0.64 0.59
CA TYR A 80 -17.93 0.78 1.99
C TYR A 80 -18.40 2.13 2.52
N ASP A 81 -18.89 2.12 3.75
CA ASP A 81 -19.31 3.34 4.41
C ASP A 81 -18.11 4.11 4.96
N LYS A 82 -18.12 5.43 4.76
CA LYS A 82 -17.06 6.34 5.22
C LYS A 82 -16.72 6.14 6.69
N LYS A 83 -17.74 5.96 7.54
CA LYS A 83 -17.58 5.76 8.99
C LYS A 83 -16.71 4.53 9.31
N ASP A 84 -16.93 3.43 8.61
CA ASP A 84 -16.21 2.18 8.84
C ASP A 84 -14.78 2.28 8.33
N MET A 85 -14.54 2.98 7.21
CA MET A 85 -13.19 3.20 6.70
C MET A 85 -12.38 4.13 7.61
N ILE A 86 -13.00 5.17 8.18
CA ILE A 86 -12.37 6.01 9.21
C ILE A 86 -12.02 5.17 10.44
N ALA A 87 -12.92 4.31 10.90
CA ALA A 87 -12.65 3.42 12.04
C ALA A 87 -11.50 2.46 11.74
N LEU A 88 -11.42 1.92 10.52
CA LEU A 88 -10.34 1.04 10.08
C LEU A 88 -8.98 1.76 10.05
N ILE A 89 -8.92 2.99 9.54
CA ILE A 89 -7.69 3.80 9.52
C ILE A 89 -7.19 4.05 10.95
N ARG A 90 -8.09 4.44 11.87
CA ARG A 90 -7.74 4.67 13.28
C ARG A 90 -7.27 3.39 13.97
N ARG A 91 -7.94 2.26 13.69
CA ARG A 91 -7.52 0.96 14.22
C ARG A 91 -6.14 0.53 13.70
N ALA A 92 -5.80 0.86 12.45
CA ALA A 92 -4.46 0.60 11.93
C ALA A 92 -3.40 1.40 12.70
N TYR A 93 -3.69 2.67 13.00
CA TYR A 93 -2.84 3.49 13.87
C TYR A 93 -2.69 2.91 15.28
N ASP A 94 -3.79 2.46 15.90
CA ASP A 94 -3.75 1.79 17.21
C ASP A 94 -2.91 0.49 17.20
N LYS A 95 -2.69 -0.09 16.02
CA LYS A 95 -1.82 -1.26 15.79
C LYS A 95 -0.40 -0.88 15.37
N GLY A 96 -0.03 0.40 15.50
CA GLY A 96 1.31 0.92 15.26
C GLY A 96 1.59 1.35 13.82
N VAL A 97 0.62 1.27 12.89
CA VAL A 97 0.83 1.74 11.52
C VAL A 97 0.91 3.27 11.51
N THR A 98 2.00 3.81 10.98
CA THR A 98 2.22 5.26 10.88
C THR A 98 2.44 5.75 9.46
N PHE A 99 2.32 4.89 8.44
CA PHE A 99 2.40 5.28 7.03
C PHE A 99 1.12 4.92 6.28
N PHE A 100 0.48 5.93 5.69
CA PHE A 100 -0.80 5.81 4.98
C PHE A 100 -0.62 6.27 3.54
N ASP A 101 -0.90 5.39 2.57
CA ASP A 101 -0.70 5.64 1.14
C ASP A 101 -2.04 5.73 0.40
N MET A 102 -2.21 6.81 -0.38
CA MET A 102 -3.36 7.04 -1.25
C MET A 102 -2.94 7.78 -2.53
N ALA A 103 -3.91 8.27 -3.31
CA ALA A 103 -3.71 9.15 -4.45
C ALA A 103 -5.00 9.95 -4.71
N GLU A 104 -4.88 11.12 -5.35
CA GLU A 104 -6.04 11.95 -5.72
C GLU A 104 -7.03 11.21 -6.65
N VAL A 105 -6.53 10.27 -7.47
CA VAL A 105 -7.34 9.53 -8.46
C VAL A 105 -8.18 8.41 -7.82
N TYR A 106 -7.99 8.10 -6.54
CA TYR A 106 -8.68 7.00 -5.87
C TYR A 106 -10.12 7.39 -5.52
N GLY A 107 -11.06 6.80 -6.27
CA GLY A 107 -12.49 7.11 -6.12
C GLY A 107 -12.79 8.58 -6.44
N PRO A 108 -11.99 9.19 -7.32
CA PRO A 108 -11.50 10.56 -7.26
C PRO A 108 -11.76 11.34 -5.96
N TYR A 109 -10.67 11.78 -5.31
CA TYR A 109 -10.67 12.61 -4.11
C TYR A 109 -11.20 11.94 -2.83
N THR A 110 -12.15 11.00 -2.96
CA THR A 110 -12.80 10.30 -1.85
C THR A 110 -11.80 9.69 -0.86
N SER A 111 -10.76 9.01 -1.36
CA SER A 111 -9.75 8.41 -0.47
C SER A 111 -9.00 9.46 0.36
N GLU A 112 -8.65 10.61 -0.23
CA GLU A 112 -7.94 11.68 0.49
C GLU A 112 -8.85 12.35 1.51
N GLU A 113 -10.13 12.56 1.19
CA GLU A 113 -11.11 13.15 2.12
C GLU A 113 -11.34 12.26 3.35
N TRP A 114 -11.45 10.95 3.16
CA TRP A 114 -11.70 10.01 4.26
C TRP A 114 -10.48 9.87 5.15
N VAL A 115 -9.30 9.77 4.57
CA VAL A 115 -8.05 9.74 5.32
C VAL A 115 -7.82 11.06 6.05
N GLY A 116 -7.98 12.20 5.38
CA GLY A 116 -7.82 13.51 5.98
C GLY A 116 -8.67 13.65 7.24
N GLU A 117 -9.93 13.20 7.20
CA GLU A 117 -10.81 13.17 8.37
C GLU A 117 -10.37 12.18 9.45
N ALA A 118 -9.91 11.00 9.06
CA ALA A 118 -9.49 9.96 10.00
C ALA A 118 -8.27 10.37 10.83
N LEU A 119 -7.30 11.04 10.19
CA LEU A 119 -5.98 11.34 10.75
C LEU A 119 -5.91 12.63 11.57
N VAL A 120 -6.89 13.55 11.48
CA VAL A 120 -6.90 14.83 12.24
C VAL A 120 -6.43 14.68 13.70
N PRO A 121 -6.90 13.70 14.50
CA PRO A 121 -6.53 13.60 15.92
C PRO A 121 -5.05 13.24 16.18
N PHE A 122 -4.30 12.81 15.16
CA PHE A 122 -2.92 12.33 15.31
C PHE A 122 -2.05 12.63 14.07
N ARG A 123 -2.37 13.70 13.32
CA ARG A 123 -1.69 14.07 12.07
C ARG A 123 -0.18 14.16 12.20
N ASP A 124 0.31 14.73 13.29
CA ASP A 124 1.75 14.94 13.54
C ASP A 124 2.51 13.65 13.86
N LYS A 125 1.79 12.54 14.12
CA LYS A 125 2.35 11.25 14.51
C LYS A 125 2.40 10.25 13.34
N VAL A 126 1.96 10.66 12.15
CA VAL A 126 1.83 9.80 10.98
C VAL A 126 2.42 10.45 9.74
N LYS A 127 2.69 9.62 8.74
CA LYS A 127 3.25 9.98 7.44
C LYS A 127 2.21 9.69 6.36
N ILE A 128 1.90 10.71 5.56
CA ILE A 128 0.95 10.59 4.45
C ILE A 128 1.72 10.53 3.13
N GLY A 129 1.51 9.43 2.40
CA GLY A 129 1.87 9.28 1.00
C GLY A 129 0.67 9.58 0.10
N THR A 130 0.77 10.55 -0.80
CA THR A 130 -0.21 10.77 -1.88
C THR A 130 0.46 10.93 -3.23
N LYS A 131 -0.32 10.97 -4.31
CA LYS A 131 0.20 10.95 -5.68
C LYS A 131 -0.57 11.90 -6.58
N PHE A 132 0.17 12.56 -7.47
CA PHE A 132 -0.35 13.34 -8.59
C PHE A 132 -0.11 12.61 -9.91
N GLY A 133 -0.64 13.15 -11.01
CA GLY A 133 -0.19 12.79 -12.36
C GLY A 133 -1.27 12.19 -13.24
N PHE A 134 -2.50 12.13 -12.76
CA PHE A 134 -3.68 11.80 -13.55
C PHE A 134 -4.54 13.04 -13.73
N GLY A 135 -5.20 13.18 -14.88
CA GLY A 135 -6.03 14.32 -15.22
C GLY A 135 -7.37 14.37 -14.47
N VAL A 136 -7.37 14.24 -13.14
CA VAL A 136 -8.57 14.16 -12.32
C VAL A 136 -9.35 15.47 -12.34
N GLU A 137 -8.67 16.61 -12.21
CA GLU A 137 -9.27 17.94 -12.35
C GLU A 137 -9.84 18.18 -13.74
N GLU A 138 -9.15 17.70 -14.77
CA GLU A 138 -9.57 17.77 -16.16
C GLU A 138 -10.69 16.77 -16.50
N LYS A 139 -11.22 16.04 -15.50
CA LYS A 139 -12.25 14.99 -15.63
C LYS A 139 -11.84 13.85 -16.57
N GLN A 140 -10.54 13.60 -16.68
CA GLN A 140 -9.92 12.52 -17.44
C GLN A 140 -9.01 11.68 -16.52
N PRO A 141 -9.58 10.98 -15.51
CA PRO A 141 -8.79 10.26 -14.49
C PRO A 141 -8.00 9.05 -15.03
N THR A 142 -8.12 8.74 -16.32
CA THR A 142 -7.32 7.74 -17.02
C THR A 142 -6.19 8.34 -17.84
N ALA A 143 -6.23 9.64 -18.13
CA ALA A 143 -5.18 10.34 -18.84
C ALA A 143 -4.09 10.75 -17.84
N ILE A 144 -2.82 10.62 -18.25
CA ILE A 144 -1.69 11.12 -17.46
C ILE A 144 -1.58 12.63 -17.70
N ASN A 145 -1.20 13.40 -16.70
CA ASN A 145 -0.87 14.82 -16.81
C ASN A 145 0.19 15.18 -15.76
N SER A 146 1.43 15.41 -16.18
CA SER A 146 2.50 15.85 -15.26
C SER A 146 3.00 17.28 -15.56
N ARG A 147 2.16 18.14 -16.17
CA ARG A 147 2.54 19.53 -16.42
C ARG A 147 2.69 20.30 -15.10
N PRO A 148 3.65 21.23 -14.96
CA PRO A 148 3.92 21.94 -13.70
C PRO A 148 2.69 22.60 -13.06
N ASP A 149 1.85 23.24 -13.87
CA ASP A 149 0.63 23.90 -13.40
C ASP A 149 -0.37 22.90 -12.82
N HIS A 150 -0.51 21.72 -13.45
CA HIS A 150 -1.34 20.64 -12.95
C HIS A 150 -0.77 20.04 -11.65
N ILE A 151 0.54 19.80 -11.58
CA ILE A 151 1.21 19.29 -10.36
C ILE A 151 0.88 20.19 -9.16
N ARG A 152 1.01 21.51 -9.34
CA ARG A 152 0.73 22.48 -8.28
C ARG A 152 -0.74 22.43 -7.86
N ARG A 153 -1.69 22.41 -8.80
CA ARG A 153 -3.13 22.31 -8.49
C ARG A 153 -3.48 21.01 -7.74
N ALA A 154 -2.96 19.88 -8.22
CA ALA A 154 -3.13 18.58 -7.58
C ALA A 154 -2.67 18.61 -6.11
N VAL A 155 -1.47 19.17 -5.84
CA VAL A 155 -0.92 19.30 -4.49
C VAL A 155 -1.78 20.20 -3.60
N GLU A 156 -2.19 21.37 -4.08
CA GLU A 156 -3.11 22.26 -3.32
C GLU A 156 -4.44 21.57 -3.00
N GLY A 157 -4.99 20.85 -3.97
CA GLY A 157 -6.21 20.05 -3.79
C GLY A 157 -6.02 18.96 -2.74
N SER A 158 -4.91 18.22 -2.80
CA SER A 158 -4.58 17.16 -1.85
C SER A 158 -4.45 17.72 -0.43
N LEU A 159 -3.72 18.83 -0.24
CA LEU A 159 -3.57 19.48 1.08
C LEU A 159 -4.93 19.83 1.69
N LYS A 160 -5.84 20.42 0.91
CA LYS A 160 -7.20 20.76 1.35
C LYS A 160 -8.00 19.52 1.77
N ARG A 161 -7.98 18.46 0.96
CA ARG A 161 -8.75 17.22 1.23
C ARG A 161 -8.19 16.44 2.42
N LEU A 162 -6.86 16.41 2.54
CA LEU A 162 -6.14 15.78 3.64
C LEU A 162 -6.17 16.60 4.94
N ARG A 163 -6.65 17.85 4.89
CA ARG A 163 -6.77 18.76 6.04
C ARG A 163 -5.42 18.98 6.74
N THR A 164 -4.39 19.23 5.94
CA THR A 164 -3.00 19.41 6.38
C THR A 164 -2.32 20.48 5.52
N ASP A 165 -1.25 21.06 6.04
CA ASP A 165 -0.41 22.06 5.36
C ASP A 165 0.79 21.46 4.63
N HIS A 166 1.15 20.21 4.93
CA HIS A 166 2.23 19.47 4.28
C HIS A 166 1.86 18.02 3.92
N ILE A 167 2.48 17.50 2.86
CA ILE A 167 2.49 16.10 2.44
C ILE A 167 3.85 15.50 2.82
N ASP A 168 3.86 14.40 3.57
CA ASP A 168 5.12 13.75 3.97
C ASP A 168 5.83 13.14 2.76
N LEU A 169 5.11 12.47 1.85
CA LEU A 169 5.68 11.85 0.65
C LEU A 169 4.77 12.03 -0.57
N LEU A 170 5.21 12.80 -1.56
CA LEU A 170 4.50 13.00 -2.82
C LEU A 170 5.07 12.12 -3.93
N TYR A 171 4.25 11.29 -4.58
CA TYR A 171 4.66 10.53 -5.76
C TYR A 171 4.16 11.15 -7.07
N GLN A 172 4.98 11.10 -8.11
CA GLN A 172 4.44 11.04 -9.47
C GLN A 172 3.87 9.63 -9.68
N HIS A 173 2.56 9.53 -9.91
CA HIS A 173 1.86 8.24 -9.94
C HIS A 173 2.22 7.40 -11.19
N ARG A 174 2.40 8.04 -12.34
CA ARG A 174 2.91 7.42 -13.57
C ARG A 174 3.78 8.43 -14.31
N VAL A 175 4.86 7.96 -14.93
CA VAL A 175 5.73 8.81 -15.75
C VAL A 175 4.97 9.29 -16.98
N ASP A 176 4.80 10.61 -17.13
CA ASP A 176 4.27 11.23 -18.36
C ASP A 176 5.40 11.36 -19.40
N PRO A 177 5.35 10.65 -20.54
CA PRO A 177 6.39 10.77 -21.55
C PRO A 177 6.40 12.12 -22.27
N ARG A 178 5.34 12.93 -22.13
CA ARG A 178 5.22 14.25 -22.80
C ARG A 178 5.80 15.39 -21.98
N VAL A 179 6.17 15.15 -20.72
CA VAL A 179 6.78 16.15 -19.85
C VAL A 179 8.19 15.68 -19.45
N PRO A 180 9.25 16.48 -19.68
CA PRO A 180 10.59 16.15 -19.24
C PRO A 180 10.64 15.87 -17.73
N MET A 181 11.37 14.82 -17.35
CA MET A 181 11.47 14.42 -15.94
C MET A 181 12.10 15.52 -15.05
N GLU A 182 13.01 16.30 -15.61
CA GLU A 182 13.65 17.43 -14.93
C GLU A 182 12.67 18.56 -14.62
N GLU A 183 11.66 18.75 -15.47
CA GLU A 183 10.60 19.74 -15.25
C GLU A 183 9.65 19.29 -14.14
N VAL A 184 9.30 18.00 -14.10
CA VAL A 184 8.54 17.40 -13.00
C VAL A 184 9.31 17.51 -11.68
N ALA A 185 10.59 17.07 -11.68
CA ALA A 185 11.44 17.11 -10.49
C ALA A 185 11.70 18.55 -10.01
N GLY A 186 11.86 19.50 -10.94
CA GLY A 186 11.99 20.93 -10.64
C GLY A 186 10.73 21.48 -9.97
N THR A 187 9.55 21.16 -10.49
CA THR A 187 8.27 21.59 -9.90
C THR A 187 8.09 21.05 -8.47
N VAL A 188 8.42 19.78 -8.25
CA VAL A 188 8.35 19.18 -6.92
C VAL A 188 9.39 19.80 -5.97
N LYS A 189 10.59 20.10 -6.46
CA LYS A 189 11.62 20.80 -5.69
C LYS A 189 11.14 22.16 -5.19
N ASP A 190 10.46 22.94 -6.02
CA ASP A 190 9.88 24.22 -5.61
C ASP A 190 8.81 24.01 -4.51
N LEU A 191 7.93 23.03 -4.67
CA LEU A 191 6.92 22.68 -3.66
C LEU A 191 7.55 22.22 -2.33
N MET A 192 8.72 21.59 -2.38
CA MET A 192 9.50 21.25 -1.18
C MET A 192 10.11 22.49 -0.53
N GLN A 193 10.61 23.44 -1.31
CA GLN A 193 11.08 24.74 -0.78
C GLN A 193 9.96 25.56 -0.15
N GLU A 194 8.73 25.44 -0.67
CA GLU A 194 7.53 26.03 -0.09
C GLU A 194 7.05 25.31 1.19
N GLY A 195 7.64 24.17 1.57
CA GLY A 195 7.27 23.38 2.75
C GLY A 195 6.01 22.53 2.59
N LYS A 196 5.38 22.53 1.41
CA LYS A 196 4.15 21.78 1.12
C LYS A 196 4.40 20.29 0.93
N VAL A 197 5.61 19.92 0.53
CA VAL A 197 6.04 18.55 0.31
C VAL A 197 7.34 18.33 1.08
N LEU A 198 7.43 17.28 1.90
CA LEU A 198 8.64 17.02 2.69
C LEU A 198 9.58 16.05 1.99
N HIS A 199 9.01 15.05 1.32
CA HIS A 199 9.74 14.05 0.53
C HIS A 199 8.99 13.77 -0.75
N TRP A 200 9.69 13.23 -1.76
CA TRP A 200 9.05 12.84 -3.01
C TRP A 200 9.57 11.53 -3.57
N GLY A 201 8.77 10.95 -4.46
CA GLY A 201 9.02 9.66 -5.06
C GLY A 201 8.44 9.52 -6.46
N LEU A 202 8.73 8.38 -7.09
CA LEU A 202 8.14 7.99 -8.37
C LEU A 202 7.41 6.66 -8.22
N SER A 203 6.36 6.44 -9.00
CA SER A 203 5.73 5.13 -9.13
C SER A 203 5.82 4.59 -10.56
N GLU A 204 6.11 3.29 -10.69
CA GLU A 204 6.25 2.61 -11.99
C GLU A 204 7.24 3.31 -12.94
N ALA A 205 8.37 3.75 -12.40
CA ALA A 205 9.40 4.48 -13.15
C ALA A 205 10.58 3.61 -13.56
N SER A 206 11.12 3.89 -14.75
CA SER A 206 12.35 3.24 -15.24
C SER A 206 13.59 3.75 -14.50
N ALA A 207 14.67 2.97 -14.50
CA ALA A 207 15.96 3.39 -13.96
C ALA A 207 16.50 4.69 -14.60
N SER A 208 16.17 4.95 -15.87
CA SER A 208 16.53 6.20 -16.57
C SER A 208 15.77 7.39 -15.99
N SER A 209 14.44 7.27 -15.86
CA SER A 209 13.58 8.27 -15.23
C SER A 209 14.02 8.58 -13.80
N ILE A 210 14.32 7.55 -13.02
CA ILE A 210 14.79 7.67 -11.63
C ILE A 210 16.09 8.48 -11.56
N ARG A 211 17.10 8.17 -12.39
CA ARG A 211 18.37 8.91 -12.40
C ARG A 211 18.19 10.38 -12.77
N ARG A 212 17.38 10.66 -13.80
CA ARG A 212 17.11 12.04 -14.27
C ARG A 212 16.40 12.87 -13.21
N ALA A 213 15.36 12.31 -12.58
CA ALA A 213 14.65 12.93 -11.47
C ALA A 213 15.58 13.22 -10.28
N HIS A 214 16.30 12.18 -9.82
CA HIS A 214 17.14 12.25 -8.62
C HIS A 214 18.28 13.27 -8.76
N ALA A 215 18.81 13.47 -9.97
CA ALA A 215 19.85 14.47 -10.24
C ALA A 215 19.37 15.92 -10.03
N VAL A 216 18.07 16.20 -10.19
CA VAL A 216 17.47 17.53 -10.00
C VAL A 216 16.98 17.72 -8.57
N CYS A 217 16.28 16.71 -8.06
CA CYS A 217 15.72 16.67 -6.71
C CYS A 217 15.84 15.24 -6.16
N PRO A 218 16.62 14.99 -5.10
CA PRO A 218 16.81 13.63 -4.57
C PRO A 218 15.50 12.93 -4.22
N LEU A 219 15.31 11.74 -4.78
CA LEU A 219 14.15 10.89 -4.53
C LEU A 219 14.29 10.16 -3.19
N SER A 220 13.21 10.11 -2.42
CA SER A 220 13.12 9.34 -1.17
C SER A 220 12.63 7.91 -1.41
N ALA A 221 11.71 7.71 -2.36
CA ALA A 221 11.12 6.39 -2.61
C ALA A 221 10.78 6.13 -4.09
N VAL A 222 10.79 4.84 -4.46
CA VAL A 222 10.13 4.34 -5.67
C VAL A 222 9.10 3.28 -5.30
N GLN A 223 7.90 3.39 -5.88
CA GLN A 223 6.79 2.45 -5.65
C GLN A 223 6.45 1.67 -6.92
N SER A 224 6.67 0.35 -6.92
CA SER A 224 6.35 -0.53 -8.06
C SER A 224 5.78 -1.88 -7.62
N GLU A 225 5.16 -2.62 -8.54
CA GLU A 225 4.69 -3.98 -8.26
C GLU A 225 5.88 -4.86 -7.88
N TYR A 226 5.76 -5.59 -6.78
CA TYR A 226 6.75 -6.60 -6.39
C TYR A 226 6.11 -7.66 -5.50
N ALA A 227 6.24 -8.92 -5.91
CA ALA A 227 5.76 -10.08 -5.19
C ALA A 227 6.61 -11.30 -5.57
N ILE A 228 6.43 -12.43 -4.89
CA ILE A 228 7.23 -13.64 -5.15
C ILE A 228 7.17 -14.11 -6.62
N TRP A 229 6.05 -13.86 -7.30
CA TRP A 229 5.82 -14.18 -8.71
C TRP A 229 6.12 -13.05 -9.70
N TRP A 230 6.50 -11.87 -9.20
CA TRP A 230 6.73 -10.66 -9.98
C TRP A 230 7.94 -9.92 -9.41
N ARG A 231 9.11 -10.28 -9.94
CA ARG A 231 10.42 -9.90 -9.39
C ARG A 231 11.24 -9.03 -10.34
N GLU A 232 10.59 -8.48 -11.38
CA GLU A 232 11.25 -7.60 -12.35
C GLU A 232 12.04 -6.44 -11.71
N PRO A 233 11.55 -5.78 -10.63
CA PRO A 233 12.32 -4.72 -9.97
C PRO A 233 13.75 -5.11 -9.56
N GLU A 234 14.01 -6.37 -9.22
CA GLU A 234 15.32 -6.86 -8.78
C GLU A 234 16.41 -6.65 -9.83
N THR A 235 16.07 -6.78 -11.12
CA THR A 235 17.03 -6.59 -12.21
C THR A 235 16.91 -5.23 -12.87
N LYS A 236 15.72 -4.63 -12.88
CA LYS A 236 15.48 -3.38 -13.60
C LYS A 236 15.80 -2.12 -12.80
N ILE A 237 15.50 -2.07 -11.50
CA ILE A 237 15.59 -0.83 -10.73
C ILE A 237 16.36 -0.96 -9.42
N PHE A 238 16.36 -2.11 -8.73
CA PHE A 238 17.05 -2.25 -7.43
C PHE A 238 18.53 -1.83 -7.46
N PRO A 239 19.35 -2.20 -8.46
CA PRO A 239 20.73 -1.73 -8.53
C PRO A 239 20.85 -0.20 -8.60
N THR A 240 19.86 0.47 -9.21
CA THR A 240 19.81 1.93 -9.28
C THR A 240 19.35 2.53 -7.95
N LEU A 241 18.34 1.94 -7.31
CA LEU A 241 17.84 2.41 -6.02
C LEU A 241 18.90 2.28 -4.93
N GLU A 242 19.59 1.13 -4.86
CA GLU A 242 20.68 0.87 -3.91
C GLU A 242 21.82 1.87 -4.11
N LYS A 243 22.26 2.09 -5.35
CA LYS A 243 23.32 3.06 -5.66
C LYS A 243 22.98 4.50 -5.26
N LEU A 244 21.70 4.87 -5.32
CA LEU A 244 21.22 6.22 -5.03
C LEU A 244 20.64 6.39 -3.61
N GLY A 245 20.64 5.33 -2.79
CA GLY A 245 20.07 5.38 -1.44
C GLY A 245 18.55 5.58 -1.40
N ILE A 246 17.82 5.15 -2.43
CA ILE A 246 16.37 5.37 -2.56
C ILE A 246 15.60 4.18 -1.96
N GLY A 247 14.59 4.45 -1.15
CA GLY A 247 13.71 3.42 -0.60
C GLY A 247 12.81 2.76 -1.64
N PHE A 248 12.40 1.52 -1.41
CA PHE A 248 11.45 0.80 -2.27
C PHE A 248 10.16 0.45 -1.54
N VAL A 249 9.02 0.77 -2.13
CA VAL A 249 7.69 0.46 -1.59
C VAL A 249 6.98 -0.51 -2.55
N PRO A 250 6.82 -1.80 -2.20
CA PRO A 250 6.13 -2.76 -3.04
C PRO A 250 4.62 -2.56 -2.99
N TYR A 251 3.94 -2.50 -4.14
CA TYR A 251 2.49 -2.73 -4.18
C TYR A 251 2.17 -4.12 -4.71
N CYS A 252 0.95 -4.59 -4.42
CA CYS A 252 0.51 -5.97 -4.67
C CYS A 252 1.41 -7.08 -4.08
N PRO A 253 2.02 -6.91 -2.87
CA PRO A 253 2.95 -7.92 -2.35
C PRO A 253 2.33 -9.29 -2.10
N LEU A 254 1.00 -9.33 -1.90
CA LEU A 254 0.21 -10.57 -1.72
C LEU A 254 -0.27 -11.20 -3.04
N GLY A 255 0.22 -10.74 -4.18
CA GLY A 255 -0.17 -11.25 -5.49
C GLY A 255 -1.67 -11.11 -5.75
N ARG A 256 -2.26 -9.94 -5.46
CA ARG A 256 -3.71 -9.67 -5.66
C ARG A 256 -4.60 -10.72 -4.99
N ALA A 257 -4.31 -10.97 -3.72
CA ALA A 257 -4.90 -11.99 -2.84
C ALA A 257 -4.49 -13.44 -3.13
N PHE A 258 -3.73 -13.73 -4.18
CA PHE A 258 -3.26 -15.09 -4.46
C PHE A 258 -2.54 -15.71 -3.25
N LEU A 259 -1.53 -15.02 -2.72
CA LEU A 259 -0.68 -15.52 -1.62
C LEU A 259 -1.39 -15.62 -0.26
N THR A 260 -2.67 -15.22 -0.18
CA THR A 260 -3.48 -15.41 1.04
C THR A 260 -4.04 -16.83 1.17
N GLY A 261 -4.03 -17.60 0.07
CA GLY A 261 -4.58 -18.96 0.03
C GLY A 261 -6.10 -19.04 -0.11
N ILE A 262 -6.79 -17.89 -0.28
CA ILE A 262 -8.23 -17.83 -0.61
C ILE A 262 -8.48 -18.25 -2.06
N ILE A 263 -7.52 -17.98 -2.95
CA ILE A 263 -7.57 -18.35 -4.37
C ILE A 263 -6.94 -19.73 -4.54
N ASN A 264 -7.58 -20.60 -5.31
CA ASN A 264 -7.11 -21.95 -5.63
C ASN A 264 -7.04 -22.19 -7.14
N GLU A 265 -6.53 -23.35 -7.56
CA GLU A 265 -6.36 -23.73 -8.97
C GLU A 265 -7.65 -23.72 -9.81
N ASN A 266 -8.80 -23.88 -9.15
CA ASN A 266 -10.12 -23.92 -9.77
C ASN A 266 -10.85 -22.57 -9.67
N SER A 267 -10.25 -21.56 -9.04
CA SER A 267 -10.82 -20.21 -9.00
C SER A 267 -11.03 -19.66 -10.41
N ARG A 268 -12.18 -19.02 -10.61
CA ARG A 268 -12.53 -18.30 -11.84
C ARG A 268 -12.99 -16.91 -11.45
N PHE A 269 -12.67 -15.95 -12.29
CA PHE A 269 -13.05 -14.55 -12.14
C PHE A 269 -14.13 -14.24 -13.16
N TYR A 270 -14.85 -13.14 -13.01
CA TYR A 270 -15.88 -12.71 -13.96
C TYR A 270 -15.45 -11.41 -14.64
N GLU A 271 -16.07 -11.07 -15.77
CA GLU A 271 -15.83 -9.81 -16.46
C GLU A 271 -16.18 -8.62 -15.55
N GLY A 272 -15.17 -7.82 -15.20
CA GLY A 272 -15.28 -6.73 -14.22
C GLY A 272 -14.42 -6.96 -12.97
N ASP A 273 -14.01 -8.19 -12.68
CA ASP A 273 -12.94 -8.46 -11.72
C ASP A 273 -11.59 -8.04 -12.32
N ARG A 274 -10.78 -7.32 -11.54
CA ARG A 274 -9.45 -6.85 -11.97
C ARG A 274 -8.45 -7.97 -12.27
N ARG A 275 -8.76 -9.21 -11.91
CA ARG A 275 -7.95 -10.41 -12.18
C ARG A 275 -8.39 -11.15 -13.44
N TRP A 276 -9.59 -10.86 -13.97
CA TRP A 276 -10.22 -11.62 -15.06
C TRP A 276 -9.32 -11.91 -16.25
N ASN A 277 -8.57 -10.90 -16.71
CA ASN A 277 -7.74 -10.98 -17.89
C ASN A 277 -6.24 -10.96 -17.58
N LEU A 278 -5.83 -11.13 -16.32
CA LEU A 278 -4.42 -11.12 -15.95
C LEU A 278 -3.77 -12.47 -16.29
N PRO A 279 -2.61 -12.50 -16.96
CA PRO A 279 -1.93 -13.74 -17.33
C PRO A 279 -1.63 -14.68 -16.16
N GLN A 280 -1.40 -14.13 -14.96
CA GLN A 280 -1.11 -14.90 -13.75
C GLN A 280 -2.34 -15.66 -13.21
N PHE A 281 -3.53 -15.33 -13.70
CA PHE A 281 -4.81 -15.86 -13.24
C PHE A 281 -5.53 -16.72 -14.30
N THR A 282 -4.85 -17.08 -15.39
CA THR A 282 -5.37 -18.10 -16.32
C THR A 282 -5.46 -19.47 -15.63
N PRO A 283 -6.32 -20.39 -16.07
CA PRO A 283 -6.42 -21.73 -15.48
C PRO A 283 -5.08 -22.47 -15.42
N GLU A 284 -4.25 -22.34 -16.46
CA GLU A 284 -2.94 -22.96 -16.54
C GLU A 284 -1.96 -22.31 -15.55
N ALA A 285 -1.94 -20.98 -15.50
CA ALA A 285 -1.08 -20.24 -14.59
C ALA A 285 -1.45 -20.50 -13.12
N LEU A 286 -2.74 -20.56 -12.78
CA LEU A 286 -3.18 -20.85 -11.42
C LEU A 286 -2.67 -22.21 -10.93
N LYS A 287 -2.82 -23.26 -11.74
CA LYS A 287 -2.28 -24.59 -11.44
C LYS A 287 -0.77 -24.55 -11.26
N HIS A 288 -0.07 -23.90 -12.20
CA HIS A 288 1.38 -23.76 -12.16
C HIS A 288 1.87 -23.01 -10.90
N ASN A 289 1.12 -22.01 -10.45
CA ASN A 289 1.50 -21.13 -9.33
C ASN A 289 1.16 -21.71 -7.95
N MET A 290 0.33 -22.77 -7.84
CA MET A 290 -0.06 -23.38 -6.55
C MET A 290 1.09 -23.71 -5.60
N PRO A 291 2.28 -24.19 -6.07
CA PRO A 291 3.42 -24.44 -5.18
C PRO A 291 3.86 -23.21 -4.37
N LEU A 292 3.61 -21.99 -4.85
CA LEU A 292 3.92 -20.76 -4.12
C LEU A 292 3.06 -20.61 -2.86
N ILE A 293 1.80 -21.05 -2.89
CA ILE A 293 0.92 -21.06 -1.71
C ILE A 293 1.45 -22.02 -0.65
N ALA A 294 1.88 -23.21 -1.09
CA ALA A 294 2.47 -24.20 -0.20
C ALA A 294 3.78 -23.69 0.46
N LEU A 295 4.55 -22.87 -0.26
CA LEU A 295 5.76 -22.25 0.25
C LEU A 295 5.47 -21.23 1.38
N VAL A 296 4.44 -20.37 1.22
CA VAL A 296 4.15 -19.29 2.19
C VAL A 296 3.32 -19.73 3.40
N ARG A 297 2.61 -20.85 3.32
CA ARG A 297 1.83 -21.40 4.45
C ARG A 297 2.67 -21.99 5.59
N LYS A 298 3.98 -22.19 5.37
CA LYS A 298 4.89 -22.81 6.36
C LYS A 298 5.46 -21.81 7.35
#